data_AF-A0ABD6I819-F1
#
_entry.id   AF-A0ABD6I819-F1
#
_cell.length_a   1.000
_cell.length_b   1.000
_cell.length_c   1.000
_cell.angle_alpha   90.00
_cell.angle_beta   90.00
_cell.angle_gamma   90.00
#
_symmetry.space_group_name_H-M   'P 1'
#
loop_
_entity.id
_entity.type
_entity.pdbx_description
1 polymer ?
#
loop_
_entity_poly.entity_id
_entity_poly.type
_entity_poly.pdbx_seq_one_letter_code
_entity_poly.pdbx_strand_id
1 'polypeptide(L)'
;MYIKNNKAEYKKIDFSYLILKFKYEIKYLEGYLSFTKDLVNDKGTQLSEEMYNDTKLAPENESLILDIFENEGKSLLCYYHHSAVVLIYSVLETVLSEICYEIFTNTSAKFSHDDLSSGSLIGKAKDYLVITSGLDFSLISGEWAEIGKYQNLRNIIVHQNSFFTKGKKGLKQKTSIKNNFPEIEISNLGDKFYIVKSSTLLRFIRTIEIFIYKILSYVEQVDFLTKYNDHPINLLNEDMPF
;
A
#
# COMPACT_ATOMS: atom_id res chain seq x y z
N MET A 1 -12.58 44.78 -30.17
CA MET A 1 -12.08 43.40 -30.08
C MET A 1 -12.40 42.90 -28.68
N TYR A 2 -13.43 42.06 -28.55
CA TYR A 2 -13.93 41.61 -27.25
C TYR A 2 -13.03 40.49 -26.72
N ILE A 3 -12.30 40.75 -25.63
CA ILE A 3 -11.66 39.69 -24.85
C ILE A 3 -12.76 39.18 -23.90
N LYS A 4 -13.32 38.01 -24.21
CA LYS A 4 -14.32 37.34 -23.36
C LYS A 4 -13.66 37.09 -21.99
N ASN A 5 -14.25 37.68 -20.95
CA ASN A 5 -13.90 37.48 -19.56
C ASN A 5 -13.88 35.99 -19.22
N ASN A 6 -12.69 35.44 -18.94
CA ASN A 6 -12.56 34.18 -18.20
C ASN A 6 -13.06 34.46 -16.77
N LYS A 7 -14.32 34.15 -16.50
CA LYS A 7 -14.84 34.12 -15.12
C LYS A 7 -14.23 32.90 -14.46
N ALA A 8 -13.06 33.08 -13.86
CA ALA A 8 -12.52 32.11 -12.91
C ALA A 8 -13.29 32.27 -11.60
N GLU A 9 -13.65 31.16 -10.97
CA GLU A 9 -14.35 31.15 -9.69
C GLU A 9 -13.61 30.23 -8.72
N TYR A 10 -13.77 30.51 -7.43
CA TYR A 10 -13.25 29.65 -6.37
C TYR A 10 -14.36 28.71 -5.93
N LYS A 11 -14.09 27.40 -5.97
CA LYS A 11 -15.04 26.36 -5.56
C LYS A 11 -14.32 25.25 -4.80
N LYS A 12 -15.05 24.66 -3.86
CA LYS A 12 -14.69 23.38 -3.24
C LYS A 12 -14.95 22.25 -4.22
N ILE A 13 -14.08 21.25 -4.21
CA ILE A 13 -14.27 20.00 -4.96
C ILE A 13 -15.04 19.03 -4.08
N ASP A 14 -16.02 18.35 -4.66
CA ASP A 14 -16.77 17.30 -3.98
C ASP A 14 -16.04 15.95 -4.13
N PHE A 15 -15.50 15.43 -3.01
CA PHE A 15 -14.81 14.14 -2.98
C PHE A 15 -15.71 12.98 -2.52
N SER A 16 -17.03 13.19 -2.39
CA SER A 16 -17.97 12.18 -1.86
C SER A 16 -17.88 10.85 -2.60
N TYR A 17 -17.77 10.89 -3.94
CA TYR A 17 -17.60 9.69 -4.76
C TYR A 17 -16.28 8.97 -4.46
N LEU A 18 -15.16 9.71 -4.37
CA LEU A 18 -13.85 9.14 -4.10
C LEU A 18 -13.76 8.55 -2.68
N ILE A 19 -14.37 9.21 -1.69
CA ILE A 19 -14.49 8.69 -0.32
C ILE A 19 -15.26 7.37 -0.33
N LEU A 20 -16.39 7.31 -1.04
CA LEU A 20 -17.18 6.09 -1.13
C LEU A 20 -16.40 4.98 -1.82
N LYS A 21 -15.75 5.29 -2.94
CA LYS A 21 -14.90 4.34 -3.68
C LYS A 21 -13.78 3.80 -2.80
N PHE A 22 -13.04 4.67 -2.12
CA PHE A 22 -11.95 4.28 -1.21
C PHE A 22 -12.45 3.35 -0.09
N LYS A 23 -13.62 3.64 0.50
CA LYS A 23 -14.23 2.77 1.51
C LYS A 23 -14.50 1.36 0.98
N TYR A 24 -15.00 1.24 -0.26
CA TYR A 24 -15.21 -0.06 -0.88
C TYR A 24 -13.89 -0.74 -1.27
N GLU A 25 -12.90 0.01 -1.73
CA GLU A 25 -11.55 -0.49 -2.04
C GLU A 25 -10.92 -1.15 -0.81
N ILE A 26 -10.97 -0.50 0.35
CA ILE A 26 -10.46 -1.09 1.60
C ILE A 26 -11.27 -2.33 2.00
N LYS A 27 -12.60 -2.27 1.89
CA LYS A 27 -13.46 -3.43 2.18
C LYS A 27 -13.11 -4.64 1.29
N TYR A 28 -12.86 -4.42 0.00
CA TYR A 28 -12.47 -5.47 -0.93
C TYR A 28 -11.06 -5.99 -0.66
N LEU A 29 -10.12 -5.10 -0.35
CA LEU A 29 -8.77 -5.46 0.07
C LEU A 29 -8.79 -6.36 1.31
N GLU A 30 -9.54 -5.98 2.35
CA GLU A 30 -9.69 -6.78 3.56
C GLU A 30 -10.34 -8.14 3.28
N GLY A 31 -11.39 -8.16 2.45
CA GLY A 31 -12.05 -9.39 2.00
C GLY A 31 -11.10 -10.33 1.26
N TYR A 32 -10.33 -9.79 0.31
CA TYR A 32 -9.32 -10.54 -0.45
C TYR A 32 -8.22 -11.10 0.46
N LEU A 33 -7.73 -10.31 1.41
CA LEU A 33 -6.70 -10.74 2.34
C LEU A 33 -7.20 -11.81 3.30
N SER A 34 -8.46 -11.74 3.73
CA SER A 34 -9.10 -12.80 4.52
C SER A 34 -9.23 -14.08 3.71
N PHE A 35 -9.81 -14.01 2.51
CA PHE A 35 -9.96 -15.14 1.61
C PHE A 35 -8.63 -15.84 1.31
N THR A 36 -7.59 -15.06 0.97
CA THR A 36 -6.27 -15.61 0.66
C THR A 36 -5.61 -16.22 1.88
N LYS A 37 -5.85 -15.66 3.08
CA LYS A 37 -5.36 -16.24 4.33
C LYS A 37 -5.98 -17.61 4.58
N ASP A 38 -7.28 -17.76 4.34
CA ASP A 38 -7.98 -19.03 4.51
C ASP A 38 -7.42 -20.09 3.55
N LEU A 39 -7.22 -19.74 2.28
CA LEU A 39 -6.57 -20.63 1.31
C LEU A 39 -5.15 -21.06 1.74
N VAL A 40 -4.38 -20.16 2.33
CA VAL A 40 -3.02 -20.45 2.82
C VAL A 40 -3.07 -21.38 4.02
N ASN A 41 -4.02 -21.21 4.93
CA ASN A 41 -4.23 -22.10 6.07
C ASN A 41 -4.66 -23.50 5.62
N ASP A 42 -5.57 -23.58 4.65
CA ASP A 42 -6.02 -24.85 4.07
C ASP A 42 -4.86 -25.59 3.41
N LYS A 43 -4.02 -24.88 2.63
CA LYS A 43 -2.83 -25.49 2.04
C LYS A 43 -1.80 -25.90 3.10
N GLY A 44 -1.65 -25.14 4.18
CA GLY A 44 -0.84 -25.53 5.33
C GLY A 44 -1.32 -26.83 6.00
N THR A 45 -2.64 -27.02 6.08
CA THR A 45 -3.24 -28.26 6.59
C THR A 45 -2.95 -29.45 5.67
N GLN A 46 -3.12 -29.28 4.35
CA GLN A 46 -2.79 -30.32 3.37
C GLN A 46 -1.31 -30.71 3.42
N LEU A 47 -0.39 -29.74 3.50
CA LEU A 47 1.04 -30.01 3.65
C LEU A 47 1.33 -30.79 4.95
N SER A 48 0.58 -30.54 6.01
CA SER A 48 0.75 -31.26 7.29
C SER A 48 0.36 -32.74 7.16
N GLU A 49 -0.68 -33.03 6.39
CA GLU A 49 -1.11 -34.40 6.09
C GLU A 49 -0.09 -35.12 5.19
N GLU A 50 0.45 -34.42 4.18
CA GLU A 50 1.53 -34.91 3.31
C GLU A 50 2.77 -35.26 4.15
N MET A 51 3.22 -34.36 5.03
CA MET A 51 4.35 -34.60 5.95
C MET A 51 4.14 -35.83 6.83
N TYR A 52 2.93 -36.02 7.38
CA TYR A 52 2.61 -37.16 8.22
C TYR A 52 2.70 -38.49 7.44
N ASN A 53 2.24 -38.49 6.19
CA ASN A 53 2.33 -39.66 5.32
C ASN A 53 3.79 -39.96 4.94
N ASP A 54 4.59 -38.95 4.62
CA ASP A 54 6.00 -39.10 4.30
C ASP A 54 6.79 -39.65 5.49
N THR A 55 6.51 -39.15 6.69
CA THR A 55 7.12 -39.66 7.94
C THR A 55 6.77 -41.12 8.19
N LYS A 56 5.55 -41.55 7.87
CA LYS A 56 5.16 -42.96 7.95
C LYS A 56 5.90 -43.85 6.94
N LEU A 57 6.15 -43.34 5.74
CA LEU A 57 6.81 -44.08 4.67
C LEU A 57 8.32 -44.20 4.88
N ALA A 58 8.95 -43.20 5.50
CA ALA A 58 10.39 -43.18 5.81
C ALA A 58 10.68 -42.67 7.24
N PRO A 59 10.37 -43.45 8.29
CA PRO A 59 10.54 -43.02 9.69
C PRO A 59 11.98 -42.65 10.06
N GLU A 60 12.97 -43.27 9.41
CA GLU A 60 14.39 -42.96 9.61
C GLU A 60 14.77 -41.53 9.19
N ASN A 61 13.94 -40.88 8.36
CA ASN A 61 14.14 -39.53 7.87
C ASN A 61 13.24 -38.50 8.57
N GLU A 62 12.52 -38.88 9.64
CA GLU A 62 11.53 -38.02 10.32
C GLU A 62 12.06 -36.60 10.61
N SER A 63 13.26 -36.48 11.19
CA SER A 63 13.84 -35.16 11.50
C SER A 63 14.05 -34.29 10.25
N LEU A 64 14.48 -34.88 9.14
CA LEU A 64 14.70 -34.15 7.89
C LEU A 64 13.37 -33.73 7.26
N ILE A 65 12.36 -34.60 7.32
CA ILE A 65 11.01 -34.34 6.79
C ILE A 65 10.36 -33.19 7.57
N LEU A 66 10.47 -33.20 8.91
CA LEU A 66 9.98 -32.12 9.77
C LEU A 66 10.65 -30.78 9.42
N ASP A 67 11.97 -30.75 9.23
CA ASP A 67 12.70 -29.53 8.87
C ASP A 67 12.26 -28.99 7.49
N ILE A 68 12.05 -29.86 6.50
CA ILE A 68 11.56 -29.45 5.17
C ILE A 68 10.17 -28.83 5.31
N PHE A 69 9.25 -29.51 6.00
CA PHE A 69 7.88 -29.04 6.19
C PHE A 69 7.82 -27.69 6.92
N GLU A 70 8.57 -27.53 8.01
CA GLU A 70 8.61 -26.24 8.73
C GLU A 70 9.06 -25.09 7.82
N ASN A 71 10.05 -25.35 6.96
CA ASN A 71 10.56 -24.35 6.02
C ASN A 71 9.56 -24.04 4.91
N GLU A 72 8.84 -25.04 4.39
CA GLU A 72 7.79 -24.85 3.40
C GLU A 72 6.59 -24.09 3.96
N GLY A 73 6.11 -24.46 5.15
CA GLY A 73 5.01 -23.77 5.82
C GLY A 73 5.33 -22.30 6.11
N LYS A 74 6.54 -22.02 6.61
CA LYS A 74 7.03 -20.64 6.80
C LYS A 74 7.13 -19.89 5.47
N SER A 75 7.57 -20.55 4.41
CA SER A 75 7.69 -19.94 3.08
C SER A 75 6.32 -19.58 2.49
N LEU A 76 5.31 -20.44 2.64
CA LEU A 76 3.96 -20.20 2.17
C LEU A 76 3.33 -18.97 2.85
N LEU A 77 3.36 -18.91 4.19
CA LEU A 77 2.89 -17.76 4.95
C LEU A 77 3.64 -16.48 4.58
N CYS A 78 4.95 -16.60 4.39
CA CYS A 78 5.82 -15.51 3.99
C CYS A 78 5.42 -14.96 2.61
N TYR A 79 5.10 -15.80 1.62
CA TYR A 79 4.63 -15.35 0.31
C TYR A 79 3.30 -14.60 0.38
N TYR A 80 2.34 -15.11 1.15
CA TYR A 80 1.07 -14.43 1.38
C TYR A 80 1.26 -13.04 2.00
N HIS A 81 2.04 -12.95 3.08
CA HIS A 81 2.24 -11.65 3.73
C HIS A 81 3.04 -10.69 2.87
N HIS A 82 4.01 -11.18 2.09
CA HIS A 82 4.77 -10.35 1.17
C HIS A 82 3.90 -9.78 0.05
N SER A 83 3.09 -10.62 -0.60
CA SER A 83 2.17 -10.15 -1.65
C SER A 83 1.14 -9.18 -1.08
N ALA A 84 0.65 -9.42 0.14
CA ALA A 84 -0.25 -8.50 0.83
C ALA A 84 0.37 -7.12 1.08
N VAL A 85 1.62 -7.05 1.56
CA VAL A 85 2.31 -5.75 1.75
C VAL A 85 2.42 -4.99 0.43
N VAL A 86 2.76 -5.68 -0.66
CA VAL A 86 2.85 -5.06 -1.99
C VAL A 86 1.49 -4.55 -2.44
N LEU A 87 0.43 -5.36 -2.31
CA LEU A 87 -0.93 -5.00 -2.71
C LEU A 87 -1.46 -3.79 -1.93
N ILE A 88 -1.35 -3.78 -0.60
CA ILE A 88 -1.79 -2.65 0.24
C ILE A 88 -1.06 -1.36 -0.17
N TYR A 89 0.23 -1.46 -0.50
CA TYR A 89 1.01 -0.31 -0.96
C TYR A 89 0.55 0.18 -2.34
N SER A 90 0.23 -0.72 -3.27
CA SER A 90 -0.33 -0.36 -4.58
C SER A 90 -1.69 0.35 -4.45
N VAL A 91 -2.57 -0.12 -3.56
CA VAL A 91 -3.85 0.55 -3.28
C VAL A 91 -3.64 1.99 -2.80
N LEU A 92 -2.67 2.21 -1.90
CA LEU A 92 -2.30 3.54 -1.45
C LEU A 92 -1.82 4.44 -2.61
N GLU A 93 -0.98 3.91 -3.51
CA GLU A 93 -0.51 4.65 -4.68
C GLU A 93 -1.67 5.03 -5.61
N THR A 94 -2.55 4.08 -5.93
CA THR A 94 -3.72 4.31 -6.79
C THR A 94 -4.62 5.39 -6.21
N VAL A 95 -5.01 5.29 -4.94
CA VAL A 95 -5.91 6.25 -4.31
C VAL A 95 -5.30 7.64 -4.25
N LEU A 96 -4.00 7.77 -3.97
CA LEU A 96 -3.31 9.06 -4.01
C LEU A 96 -3.29 9.67 -5.41
N SER A 97 -3.03 8.87 -6.44
CA SER A 97 -3.11 9.32 -7.82
C SER A 97 -4.51 9.77 -8.20
N GLU A 98 -5.56 9.07 -7.74
CA GLU A 98 -6.96 9.44 -7.98
C GLU A 98 -7.31 10.77 -7.30
N ILE A 99 -6.87 11.01 -6.07
CA ILE A 99 -7.04 12.32 -5.40
C ILE A 99 -6.38 13.43 -6.23
N CYS A 100 -5.14 13.20 -6.67
CA CYS A 100 -4.41 14.19 -7.48
C CYS A 100 -5.09 14.43 -8.83
N TYR A 101 -5.63 13.38 -9.44
CA TYR A 101 -6.37 13.45 -10.70
C TYR A 101 -7.66 14.24 -10.54
N GLU A 102 -8.44 14.01 -9.49
CA GLU A 102 -9.68 14.75 -9.22
C GLU A 102 -9.41 16.25 -9.03
N ILE A 103 -8.32 16.61 -8.33
CA ILE A 103 -7.87 18.00 -8.24
C ILE A 103 -7.47 18.54 -9.62
N PHE A 104 -6.75 17.77 -10.43
CA PHE A 104 -6.33 18.22 -11.76
C PHE A 104 -7.53 18.49 -12.68
N THR A 105 -8.50 17.57 -12.75
CA THR A 105 -9.62 17.65 -13.69
C THR A 105 -10.67 18.68 -13.30
N ASN A 106 -10.85 18.94 -12.01
CA ASN A 106 -11.87 19.88 -11.52
C ASN A 106 -11.35 21.30 -11.30
N THR A 107 -10.05 21.54 -11.50
CA THR A 107 -9.44 22.85 -11.25
C THR A 107 -8.78 23.44 -12.49
N SER A 108 -8.29 24.67 -12.35
CA SER A 108 -7.49 25.35 -13.37
C SER A 108 -6.01 24.97 -13.32
N ALA A 109 -5.66 23.86 -12.67
CA ALA A 109 -4.29 23.36 -12.59
C ALA A 109 -3.68 23.23 -14.00
N LYS A 110 -2.42 23.63 -14.14
CA LYS A 110 -1.71 23.65 -15.42
C LYS A 110 -0.80 22.45 -15.65
N PHE A 111 -0.64 21.62 -14.63
CA PHE A 111 0.23 20.45 -14.61
C PHE A 111 -0.45 19.38 -13.75
N SER A 112 -0.14 18.12 -14.00
CA SER A 112 -0.60 16.98 -13.20
C SER A 112 0.50 16.52 -12.25
N HIS A 113 0.16 15.61 -11.32
CA HIS A 113 1.17 15.00 -10.46
C HIS A 113 2.25 14.21 -11.24
N ASP A 114 1.94 13.72 -12.45
CA ASP A 114 2.90 12.98 -13.28
C ASP A 114 4.01 13.88 -13.82
N ASP A 115 3.72 15.17 -14.02
CA ASP A 115 4.66 16.19 -14.50
C ASP A 115 5.75 16.54 -13.46
N LEU A 116 5.57 16.10 -12.20
CA LEU A 116 6.53 16.34 -11.13
C LEU A 116 7.72 15.38 -11.25
N SER A 117 8.92 15.91 -10.98
CA SER A 117 10.19 15.17 -11.05
C SER A 117 10.53 14.39 -9.78
N SER A 118 9.72 14.51 -8.73
CA SER A 118 9.93 13.77 -7.48
C SER A 118 9.88 12.26 -7.69
N GLY A 119 10.64 11.53 -6.87
CA GLY A 119 10.96 10.11 -7.06
C GLY A 119 9.75 9.17 -7.17
N SER A 120 9.32 8.60 -6.03
CA SER A 120 8.21 7.63 -6.01
C SER A 120 6.85 8.28 -6.28
N LEU A 121 5.86 7.51 -6.76
CA LEU A 121 4.48 7.97 -7.01
C LEU A 121 3.88 8.69 -5.80
N ILE A 122 4.01 8.12 -4.60
CA ILE A 122 3.58 8.75 -3.34
C ILE A 122 4.28 10.09 -3.10
N GLY A 123 5.55 10.21 -3.48
CA GLY A 123 6.32 11.45 -3.35
C GLY A 123 5.81 12.54 -4.29
N LYS A 124 5.52 12.17 -5.55
CA LYS A 124 4.89 13.07 -6.52
C LYS A 124 3.51 13.52 -6.04
N ALA A 125 2.68 12.59 -5.57
CA ALA A 125 1.36 12.92 -5.03
C ALA A 125 1.44 13.87 -3.84
N LYS A 126 2.39 13.64 -2.92
CA LYS A 126 2.67 14.55 -1.81
C LYS A 126 3.00 15.95 -2.30
N ASP A 127 3.98 16.08 -3.20
CA ASP A 127 4.41 17.39 -3.68
C ASP A 127 3.27 18.10 -4.43
N TYR A 128 2.50 17.35 -5.21
CA TYR A 128 1.33 17.86 -5.91
C TYR A 128 0.28 18.41 -4.93
N LEU A 129 -0.06 17.67 -3.88
CA LEU A 129 -1.00 18.11 -2.84
C LEU A 129 -0.49 19.36 -2.12
N VAL A 130 0.80 19.41 -1.76
CA VAL A 130 1.40 20.62 -1.14
C VAL A 130 1.25 21.83 -2.07
N ILE A 131 1.55 21.69 -3.37
CA ILE A 131 1.52 22.80 -4.32
C ILE A 131 0.10 23.25 -4.64
N THR A 132 -0.82 22.30 -4.81
CA THR A 132 -2.17 22.60 -5.33
C THR A 132 -3.19 22.88 -4.23
N SER A 133 -3.11 22.21 -3.09
CA SER A 133 -4.07 22.36 -1.99
C SER A 133 -3.47 23.05 -0.76
N GLY A 134 -2.15 23.28 -0.72
CA GLY A 134 -1.49 23.86 0.44
C GLY A 134 -1.40 22.89 1.63
N LEU A 135 -1.60 21.58 1.41
CA LEU A 135 -1.62 20.56 2.45
C LEU A 135 -0.36 20.61 3.31
N ASP A 136 -0.53 20.92 4.60
CA ASP A 136 0.55 20.84 5.58
C ASP A 136 0.72 19.39 6.05
N PHE A 137 1.77 18.74 5.55
CA PHE A 137 2.12 17.37 5.94
C PHE A 137 2.50 17.21 7.41
N SER A 138 2.75 18.30 8.15
CA SER A 138 2.95 18.23 9.60
C SER A 138 1.75 17.60 10.32
N LEU A 139 0.53 17.83 9.79
CA LEU A 139 -0.75 17.32 10.31
C LEU A 139 -0.92 15.80 10.16
N ILE A 140 -0.17 15.20 9.23
CA ILE A 140 -0.19 13.76 8.88
C ILE A 140 1.19 13.13 9.02
N SER A 141 2.09 13.77 9.77
CA SER A 141 3.50 13.37 9.90
C SER A 141 3.68 11.98 10.52
N GLY A 142 2.80 11.59 11.44
CA GLY A 142 2.81 10.27 12.07
C GLY A 142 2.50 9.15 11.07
N GLU A 143 1.38 9.27 10.35
CA GLU A 143 0.99 8.30 9.33
C GLU A 143 1.99 8.27 8.17
N TRP A 144 2.48 9.45 7.75
CA TRP A 144 3.51 9.56 6.72
C TRP A 144 4.80 8.83 7.09
N ALA A 145 5.27 9.00 8.33
CA ALA A 145 6.45 8.30 8.83
C ALA A 145 6.22 6.78 8.85
N GLU A 146 5.02 6.34 9.22
CA GLU A 146 4.68 4.92 9.26
C GLU A 146 4.61 4.31 7.84
N ILE A 147 4.00 5.00 6.88
CA ILE A 147 4.01 4.64 5.46
C ILE A 147 5.45 4.51 4.96
N GLY A 148 6.35 5.42 5.36
CA GLY A 148 7.78 5.32 5.03
C GLY A 148 8.45 4.04 5.56
N LYS A 149 8.03 3.52 6.72
CA LYS A 149 8.50 2.22 7.22
C LYS A 149 8.01 1.07 6.33
N TYR A 150 6.74 1.10 5.93
CA TYR A 150 6.16 0.12 5.01
C TYR A 150 6.76 0.19 3.60
N GLN A 151 7.09 1.38 3.10
CA GLN A 151 7.82 1.57 1.85
C GLN A 151 9.18 0.87 1.89
N ASN A 152 9.93 1.05 2.99
CA ASN A 152 11.21 0.37 3.18
C ASN A 152 11.04 -1.15 3.22
N LEU A 153 10.03 -1.66 3.93
CA LEU A 153 9.70 -3.08 3.97
C LEU A 153 9.38 -3.63 2.56
N ARG A 154 8.45 -3.00 1.84
CA ARG A 154 8.06 -3.33 0.47
C ARG A 154 9.26 -3.35 -0.48
N ASN A 155 10.17 -2.38 -0.36
CA ASN A 155 11.35 -2.32 -1.23
C ASN A 155 12.29 -3.51 -1.02
N ILE A 156 12.44 -4.01 0.22
CA ILE A 156 13.25 -5.21 0.47
C ILE A 156 12.51 -6.46 -0.05
N ILE A 157 11.19 -6.56 0.14
CA ILE A 157 10.37 -7.65 -0.40
C ILE A 157 10.53 -7.73 -1.93
N VAL A 158 10.25 -6.63 -2.64
CA VAL A 158 10.19 -6.62 -4.10
C VAL A 158 11.57 -6.77 -4.75
N HIS A 159 12.59 -6.08 -4.24
CA HIS A 159 13.90 -6.05 -4.92
C HIS A 159 14.88 -7.10 -4.40
N GLN A 160 14.63 -7.68 -3.24
CA GLN A 160 15.58 -8.58 -2.58
C GLN A 160 14.91 -9.87 -2.10
N ASN A 161 13.63 -10.11 -2.40
CA ASN A 161 12.87 -11.28 -1.94
C ASN A 161 13.01 -11.51 -0.43
N SER A 162 13.01 -10.40 0.33
CA SER A 162 13.20 -10.34 1.78
C SER A 162 14.58 -10.77 2.31
N PHE A 163 15.56 -10.97 1.44
CA PHE A 163 16.95 -11.10 1.84
C PHE A 163 17.55 -9.74 2.17
N PHE A 164 18.38 -9.71 3.21
CA PHE A 164 19.21 -8.56 3.53
C PHE A 164 20.42 -8.50 2.60
N THR A 165 20.78 -7.30 2.18
CA THR A 165 22.03 -7.08 1.45
C THR A 165 23.24 -7.44 2.32
N LYS A 166 24.39 -7.74 1.71
CA LYS A 166 25.61 -8.01 2.47
C LYS A 166 26.22 -6.72 3.05
N GLY A 167 26.96 -6.84 4.14
CA GLY A 167 27.73 -5.75 4.75
C GLY A 167 26.88 -4.71 5.52
N LYS A 168 27.38 -3.47 5.58
CA LYS A 168 26.78 -2.39 6.40
C LYS A 168 25.34 -2.07 6.03
N LYS A 169 24.97 -2.18 4.74
CA LYS A 169 23.61 -1.92 4.25
C LYS A 169 22.62 -2.96 4.81
N GLY A 170 23.00 -4.24 4.81
CA GLY A 170 22.22 -5.32 5.42
C GLY A 170 21.98 -5.13 6.90
N LEU A 171 23.02 -4.74 7.63
CA LEU A 171 22.91 -4.48 9.07
C LEU A 171 21.89 -3.36 9.34
N LYS A 172 21.93 -2.27 8.55
CA LYS A 172 20.94 -1.19 8.65
C LYS A 172 19.52 -1.66 8.32
N GLN A 173 19.34 -2.47 7.28
CA GLN A 173 18.04 -3.05 6.94
C GLN A 173 17.50 -3.90 8.10
N LYS A 174 18.33 -4.79 8.64
CA LYS A 174 17.99 -5.66 9.76
C LYS A 174 17.59 -4.88 11.01
N THR A 175 18.37 -3.88 11.39
CA THR A 175 18.04 -2.99 12.52
C THR A 175 16.74 -2.22 12.27
N SER A 176 16.55 -1.68 11.06
CA SER A 176 15.33 -0.98 10.69
C SER A 176 14.09 -1.88 10.79
N ILE A 177 14.17 -3.11 10.27
CA ILE A 177 13.06 -4.07 10.36
C ILE A 177 12.75 -4.41 11.83
N LYS A 178 13.76 -4.79 12.63
CA LYS A 178 13.53 -5.11 14.05
C LYS A 178 12.90 -3.97 14.85
N ASN A 179 13.33 -2.74 14.60
CA ASN A 179 12.85 -1.58 15.35
C ASN A 179 11.42 -1.18 14.95
N ASN A 180 11.09 -1.28 13.66
CA ASN A 180 9.79 -0.85 13.14
C ASN A 180 8.72 -1.94 13.19
N PHE A 181 9.15 -3.20 13.13
CA PHE A 181 8.32 -4.40 13.04
C PHE A 181 8.87 -5.50 13.95
N PRO A 182 8.77 -5.35 15.29
CA PRO A 182 9.26 -6.34 16.25
C PRO A 182 8.61 -7.73 16.08
N GLU A 183 7.45 -7.79 15.43
CA GLU A 183 6.72 -9.01 15.10
C GLU A 183 7.27 -9.78 13.88
N ILE A 184 8.18 -9.18 13.10
CA ILE A 184 8.81 -9.83 11.95
C ILE A 184 9.98 -10.71 12.42
N GLU A 185 9.95 -11.97 12.01
CA GLU A 185 10.98 -12.94 12.33
C GLU A 185 12.18 -12.78 11.39
N ILE A 186 13.37 -13.08 11.89
CA ILE A 186 14.59 -13.11 11.10
C ILE A 186 15.15 -14.53 11.14
N SER A 187 15.59 -15.03 9.99
CA SER A 187 16.19 -16.36 9.84
C SER A 187 17.32 -16.58 10.84
N ASN A 188 17.57 -17.83 11.21
CA ASN A 188 18.70 -18.20 12.09
C ASN A 188 20.05 -17.77 11.50
N LEU A 189 20.20 -17.88 10.17
CA LEU A 189 21.36 -17.39 9.42
C LEU A 189 21.45 -15.86 9.41
N GLY A 190 20.35 -15.17 9.73
CA GLY A 190 20.29 -13.73 9.90
C GLY A 190 20.28 -12.94 8.61
N ASP A 191 20.04 -13.61 7.48
CA ASP A 191 20.16 -13.14 6.11
C ASP A 191 18.80 -12.86 5.44
N LYS A 192 17.69 -13.32 6.02
CA LYS A 192 16.32 -13.15 5.51
C LYS A 192 15.36 -12.83 6.66
N PHE A 193 14.23 -12.21 6.34
CA PHE A 193 13.11 -12.06 7.28
C PHE A 193 11.83 -12.73 6.78
N TYR A 194 10.91 -13.00 7.73
CA TYR A 194 9.61 -13.61 7.50
C TYR A 194 8.52 -12.82 8.22
N ILE A 195 7.46 -12.48 7.51
CA ILE A 195 6.25 -11.95 8.11
C ILE A 195 5.31 -13.14 8.34
N VAL A 196 4.95 -13.39 9.59
CA VAL A 196 4.10 -14.54 9.98
C VAL A 196 2.77 -14.09 10.60
N LYS A 197 2.71 -12.83 11.09
CA LYS A 197 1.54 -12.29 11.77
C LYS A 197 0.79 -11.28 10.90
N SER A 198 -0.52 -11.46 10.79
CA SER A 198 -1.43 -10.53 10.11
C SER A 198 -1.48 -9.13 10.75
N SER A 199 -1.06 -8.98 12.00
CA SER A 199 -1.03 -7.68 12.70
C SER A 199 -0.27 -6.61 11.92
N THR A 200 0.82 -6.99 11.24
CA THR A 200 1.61 -6.10 10.38
C THR A 200 0.77 -5.53 9.24
N LEU A 201 -0.07 -6.37 8.62
CA LEU A 201 -0.94 -6.00 7.51
C LEU A 201 -2.10 -5.13 7.98
N LEU A 202 -2.76 -5.52 9.07
CA LEU A 202 -3.89 -4.77 9.65
C LEU A 202 -3.46 -3.37 10.11
N ARG A 203 -2.27 -3.26 10.72
CA ARG A 203 -1.68 -1.96 11.06
C ARG A 203 -1.43 -1.11 9.80
N PHE A 204 -1.01 -1.73 8.69
CA PHE A 204 -0.77 -1.00 7.45
C PHE A 204 -2.08 -0.46 6.86
N ILE A 205 -3.11 -1.32 6.73
CA ILE A 205 -4.44 -0.94 6.23
C ILE A 205 -5.02 0.22 7.03
N ARG A 206 -4.99 0.11 8.36
CA ARG A 206 -5.45 1.19 9.24
C ARG A 206 -4.65 2.48 9.05
N THR A 207 -3.34 2.39 8.83
CA THR A 207 -2.49 3.56 8.59
C THR A 207 -2.89 4.26 7.30
N ILE A 208 -3.10 3.51 6.21
CA ILE A 208 -3.50 4.10 4.92
C ILE A 208 -4.90 4.70 4.99
N GLU A 209 -5.85 4.06 5.69
CA GLU A 209 -7.18 4.61 5.91
C GLU A 209 -7.11 5.97 6.59
N ILE A 210 -6.45 6.04 7.75
CA ILE A 210 -6.34 7.29 8.51
C ILE A 210 -5.63 8.36 7.66
N PHE A 211 -4.56 7.99 6.97
CA PHE A 211 -3.81 8.89 6.11
C PHE A 211 -4.68 9.50 4.99
N ILE A 212 -5.38 8.65 4.24
CA ILE A 212 -6.24 9.08 3.13
C ILE A 212 -7.42 9.92 3.64
N TYR A 213 -8.10 9.50 4.72
CA TYR A 213 -9.20 10.29 5.27
C TYR A 213 -8.75 11.68 5.72
N LYS A 214 -7.57 11.80 6.36
CA LYS A 214 -7.01 13.11 6.73
C LYS A 214 -6.69 13.97 5.52
N ILE A 215 -6.15 13.39 4.45
CA ILE A 215 -5.91 14.13 3.19
C ILE A 215 -7.24 14.62 2.61
N LEU A 216 -8.23 13.74 2.43
CA LEU A 216 -9.53 14.09 1.86
C LEU A 216 -10.23 15.15 2.69
N SER A 217 -10.30 14.99 4.01
CA SER A 217 -10.89 15.97 4.93
C SER A 217 -10.22 17.34 4.86
N TYR A 218 -8.90 17.40 4.63
CA TYR A 218 -8.21 18.66 4.44
C TYR A 218 -8.56 19.28 3.08
N VAL A 219 -8.41 18.51 2.01
CA VAL A 219 -8.57 18.98 0.63
C VAL A 219 -9.99 19.45 0.35
N GLU A 220 -11.01 18.83 0.96
CA GLU A 220 -12.41 19.28 0.90
C GLU A 220 -12.65 20.68 1.48
N GLN A 221 -11.76 21.17 2.34
CA GLN A 221 -11.85 22.52 2.90
C GLN A 221 -11.16 23.59 2.05
N VAL A 222 -10.43 23.19 1.01
CA VAL A 222 -9.67 24.10 0.16
C VAL A 222 -10.55 24.64 -0.96
N ASP A 223 -10.51 25.96 -1.15
CA ASP A 223 -11.13 26.63 -2.29
C ASP A 223 -10.16 26.62 -3.48
N PHE A 224 -10.53 25.92 -4.55
CA PHE A 224 -9.73 25.82 -5.76
C PHE A 224 -10.23 26.77 -6.84
N LEU A 225 -9.29 27.32 -7.62
CA LEU A 225 -9.62 28.10 -8.80
C LEU A 225 -10.09 27.16 -9.92
N THR A 226 -11.34 27.27 -10.36
CA THR A 226 -11.90 26.46 -11.44
C THR A 226 -12.13 27.30 -12.70
N LYS A 227 -12.09 26.65 -13.88
CA LYS A 227 -12.56 27.25 -15.13
C LYS A 227 -14.04 26.93 -15.26
N TYR A 228 -14.83 27.92 -15.64
CA TYR A 228 -16.25 27.74 -15.93
C TYR A 228 -16.42 26.72 -17.07
N ASN A 229 -16.93 25.52 -16.76
CA ASN A 229 -17.25 24.48 -17.74
C ASN A 229 -18.78 24.43 -17.94
N ASP A 230 -19.25 24.80 -19.13
CA ASP A 230 -20.66 24.71 -19.57
C ASP A 230 -21.10 23.28 -19.95
N HIS A 231 -20.28 22.25 -19.64
CA HIS A 231 -20.58 20.87 -20.01
C HIS A 231 -20.48 19.92 -18.82
N PRO A 232 -21.56 19.17 -18.48
CA PRO A 232 -21.50 18.11 -17.51
C PRO A 232 -20.58 17.00 -18.05
N ILE A 233 -19.62 16.60 -17.22
CA ILE A 233 -18.74 15.46 -17.50
C ILE A 233 -19.62 14.21 -17.55
N ASN A 234 -19.69 13.56 -18.71
CA ASN A 234 -20.29 12.24 -18.88
C ASN A 234 -19.39 11.22 -18.16
N LEU A 235 -19.74 10.88 -16.93
CA LEU A 235 -19.15 9.78 -16.17
C LEU A 235 -19.75 8.45 -16.61
N LEU A 236 -19.37 7.97 -17.79
CA LEU A 236 -19.58 6.57 -18.19
C LEU A 236 -18.40 6.12 -19.05
N ASN A 237 -17.34 5.68 -18.36
CA ASN A 237 -16.48 4.60 -18.81
C ASN A 237 -16.20 3.76 -17.57
N GLU A 238 -17.12 2.84 -17.29
CA GLU A 238 -16.87 1.72 -16.38
C GLU A 238 -15.96 0.72 -17.08
N ASP A 239 -14.67 1.06 -17.20
CA ASP A 239 -13.65 0.02 -17.26
C ASP A 239 -13.42 -0.42 -15.81
N MET A 240 -14.00 -1.56 -15.45
CA MET A 240 -13.70 -2.27 -14.19
C MET A 240 -12.18 -2.35 -13.99
N PRO A 241 -11.61 -1.75 -12.93
CA PRO A 241 -10.27 -2.06 -12.52
C PRO A 241 -10.34 -2.97 -11.30
N PHE A 242 -10.15 -4.27 -11.54
CA PHE A 242 -9.97 -5.34 -10.53
C PHE A 242 -11.14 -5.59 -9.56
#